data_AF-A0A5J4L378-F1
#
_entry.id   AF-A0A5J4L378-F1
#
_cell.length_a   1.000
_cell.length_b   1.000
_cell.length_c   1.000
_cell.angle_alpha   90.00
_cell.angle_beta   90.00
_cell.angle_gamma   90.00
#
_symmetry.space_group_name_H-M   'P 1'
#
loop_
_entity.id
_entity.type
_entity.pdbx_description
1 polymer ?
#
loop_
_entity_poly.entity_id
_entity_poly.type
_entity_poly.pdbx_seq_one_letter_code
_entity_poly.pdbx_strand_id
1 'polypeptide(L)'
;MELYREIRAFYIKLPYSYKIVTPDTIDNLWELSKGFAINAIDISKNNEVLIHSDIEFNLSNWNEAIGYLRAVITLLNAKSGHMLVRKIIGSKNSVRTELEGYKITKRGVYNTNMPESPDFIEDVIRLSGRNKKLQQIDAMERLFRFIEEQEKDKDNEDIG
;
A
#
# COMPACT_ATOMS: atom_id res chain seq x y z
N MET A 1 -23.19 -11.48 -1.36
CA MET A 1 -22.11 -12.47 -1.22
C MET A 1 -20.80 -11.72 -1.41
N GLU A 2 -19.86 -11.87 -0.49
CA GLU A 2 -18.50 -11.34 -0.66
C GLU A 2 -17.81 -12.20 -1.71
N LEU A 3 -17.22 -11.59 -2.73
CA LEU A 3 -16.57 -12.36 -3.80
C LEU A 3 -15.08 -12.54 -3.52
N TYR A 4 -14.44 -11.57 -2.87
CA TYR A 4 -12.99 -11.56 -2.71
C TYR A 4 -12.55 -10.56 -1.63
N ARG A 5 -11.49 -10.89 -0.87
CA ARG A 5 -10.83 -9.98 0.07
C ARG A 5 -9.32 -10.02 -0.19
N GLU A 6 -8.65 -8.89 0.04
CA GLU A 6 -7.20 -8.75 -0.12
C GLU A 6 -6.67 -7.77 0.92
N ILE A 7 -5.47 -8.04 1.44
CA ILE A 7 -4.72 -7.10 2.26
C ILE A 7 -4.04 -6.12 1.31
N ARG A 8 -4.19 -4.80 1.53
CA ARG A 8 -3.67 -3.75 0.62
C ARG A 8 -2.48 -2.98 1.17
N ALA A 9 -2.47 -2.77 2.49
CA ALA A 9 -1.45 -1.95 3.12
C ALA A 9 -1.34 -2.24 4.61
N PHE A 10 -0.13 -2.02 5.12
CA PHE A 10 0.20 -1.94 6.53
C PHE A 10 0.74 -0.55 6.84
N TYR A 11 0.27 0.07 7.90
CA TYR A 11 0.64 1.43 8.28
C TYR A 11 1.10 1.51 9.72
N ILE A 12 2.20 2.21 9.95
CA ILE A 12 2.78 2.39 11.27
C ILE A 12 3.11 3.87 11.44
N LYS A 13 2.55 4.46 12.50
CA LYS A 13 2.93 5.80 12.95
C LYS A 13 3.96 5.67 14.06
N LEU A 14 5.14 6.24 13.84
CA LEU A 14 6.20 6.25 14.85
C LEU A 14 5.92 7.36 15.89
N PRO A 15 6.29 7.13 17.17
CA PRO A 15 6.16 8.16 18.19
C PRO A 15 7.09 9.34 17.88
N TYR A 16 6.70 10.57 18.26
CA TYR A 16 7.50 11.79 18.05
C TYR A 16 8.91 11.74 18.65
N SER A 17 9.15 10.86 19.62
CA SER A 17 10.47 10.64 20.24
C SER A 17 11.37 9.67 19.45
N TYR A 18 10.88 9.09 18.35
CA TYR A 18 11.67 8.19 17.52
C TYR A 18 12.65 9.00 16.67
N LYS A 19 13.92 8.57 16.64
CA LYS A 19 14.93 9.17 15.75
C LYS A 19 14.54 8.86 14.30
N ILE A 20 14.80 9.81 13.40
CA ILE A 20 14.55 9.74 11.95
C ILE A 20 14.82 8.32 11.42
N VAL A 21 13.92 7.81 10.58
CA VAL A 21 14.13 6.53 9.89
C VAL A 21 15.47 6.60 9.12
N THR A 22 16.41 5.74 9.50
CA THR A 22 17.74 5.68 8.88
C THR A 22 17.76 4.74 7.66
N PRO A 23 18.76 4.85 6.77
CA PRO A 23 18.99 3.86 5.72
C PRO A 23 19.01 2.42 6.27
N ASP A 24 19.71 2.18 7.38
CA ASP A 24 19.72 0.85 8.04
C ASP A 24 18.32 0.37 8.43
N THR A 25 17.42 1.27 8.83
CA THR A 25 16.03 0.91 9.15
C THR A 25 15.27 0.45 7.90
N ILE A 26 15.50 1.13 6.77
CA ILE A 26 14.91 0.78 5.48
C ILE A 26 15.42 -0.58 5.01
N ASP A 27 16.73 -0.81 5.10
CA ASP A 27 17.34 -2.09 4.72
C ASP A 27 16.79 -3.23 5.58
N ASN A 28 16.71 -3.03 6.90
CA ASN A 28 16.12 -4.03 7.80
C ASN A 28 14.62 -4.28 7.52
N LEU A 29 13.87 -3.27 7.08
CA LEU A 29 12.47 -3.44 6.66
C LEU A 29 12.38 -4.31 5.39
N TRP A 30 13.24 -4.06 4.40
CA TRP A 30 13.30 -4.88 3.19
C TRP A 30 13.77 -6.30 3.46
N GLU A 31 14.76 -6.48 4.33
CA GLU A 31 15.21 -7.80 4.78
C GLU A 31 14.06 -8.55 5.49
N LEU A 32 13.32 -7.89 6.38
CA LEU A 32 12.16 -8.47 7.05
C LEU A 32 11.02 -8.81 6.08
N SER A 33 10.93 -8.06 4.98
CA SER A 33 9.95 -8.28 3.90
C SER A 33 10.29 -9.47 3.02
N LYS A 34 11.50 -10.04 3.11
CA LYS A 34 11.88 -11.22 2.30
C LYS A 34 10.98 -12.40 2.65
N GLY A 35 10.29 -12.92 1.64
CA GLY A 35 9.30 -13.98 1.80
C GLY A 35 7.87 -13.49 2.00
N PHE A 36 7.66 -12.17 2.00
CA PHE A 36 6.33 -11.55 2.00
C PHE A 36 6.13 -10.79 0.70
N ALA A 37 4.94 -10.85 0.10
CA ALA A 37 4.65 -10.14 -1.15
C ALA A 37 4.41 -8.65 -0.88
N ILE A 38 5.50 -7.93 -0.64
CA ILE A 38 5.54 -6.48 -0.45
C ILE A 38 5.87 -5.81 -1.79
N ASN A 39 5.02 -4.87 -2.18
CA ASN A 39 5.12 -4.12 -3.44
C ASN A 39 5.93 -2.83 -3.25
N ALA A 40 5.78 -2.17 -2.10
CA ALA A 40 6.44 -0.90 -1.81
C ALA A 40 6.54 -0.65 -0.30
N ILE A 41 7.53 0.16 0.09
CA ILE A 41 7.70 0.70 1.44
C ILE A 41 7.91 2.21 1.29
N ASP A 42 6.93 2.99 1.74
CA ASP A 42 6.94 4.45 1.72
C ASP A 42 7.14 4.98 3.14
N ILE A 43 7.93 6.05 3.27
CA ILE A 43 8.22 6.68 4.55
C ILE A 43 7.99 8.18 4.42
N SER A 44 7.00 8.68 5.17
CA SER A 44 6.64 10.09 5.11
C SER A 44 7.60 10.96 5.91
N LYS A 45 7.60 12.27 5.62
CA LYS A 45 8.37 13.27 6.37
C LYS A 45 7.99 13.34 7.85
N ASN A 46 6.82 12.80 8.21
CA ASN A 46 6.33 12.71 9.59
C ASN A 46 6.75 11.41 10.28
N ASN A 47 7.72 10.67 9.72
CA ASN A 47 8.15 9.36 10.20
C ASN A 47 7.00 8.34 10.26
N GLU A 48 6.08 8.40 9.31
CA GLU A 48 5.06 7.37 9.14
C GLU A 48 5.57 6.37 8.11
N VAL A 49 5.43 5.08 8.40
CA VAL A 49 5.88 3.98 7.53
C VAL A 49 4.66 3.29 6.97
N LEU A 50 4.60 3.21 5.65
CA LEU A 50 3.53 2.56 4.92
C LEU A 50 4.13 1.46 4.05
N ILE A 51 3.61 0.25 4.20
CA ILE A 51 4.09 -0.94 3.53
C ILE A 51 2.94 -1.49 2.71
N HIS A 52 3.12 -1.55 1.40
CA HIS A 52 2.10 -2.00 0.46
C HIS A 52 2.27 -3.46 0.12
N SER A 53 1.16 -4.16 0.10
CA SER A 53 1.09 -5.58 -0.19
C SER A 53 -0.25 -5.85 -0.84
N ASP A 54 -0.29 -6.71 -1.86
CA ASP A 54 -1.53 -7.08 -2.54
C ASP A 54 -1.76 -8.59 -2.39
N ILE A 55 -1.79 -9.05 -1.14
CA ILE A 55 -1.95 -10.47 -0.82
C ILE A 55 -3.43 -10.80 -0.68
N GLU A 56 -3.84 -11.87 -1.34
CA GLU A 56 -5.19 -12.43 -1.21
C GLU A 56 -5.48 -12.81 0.25
N PHE A 57 -6.67 -12.49 0.72
CA PHE A 57 -7.08 -12.84 2.06
C PHE A 57 -7.43 -14.33 2.13
N ASN A 58 -6.64 -15.06 2.92
CA ASN A 58 -7.00 -16.36 3.46
C ASN A 58 -6.47 -16.44 4.91
N LEU A 59 -6.82 -17.50 5.65
CA LEU A 59 -6.43 -17.60 7.06
C LEU A 59 -4.89 -17.64 7.26
N SER A 60 -4.14 -18.27 6.35
CA SER A 60 -2.67 -18.30 6.42
C SER A 60 -2.10 -16.90 6.21
N ASN A 61 -2.45 -16.27 5.09
CA ASN A 61 -2.00 -14.94 4.73
C ASN A 61 -2.38 -13.88 5.77
N TRP A 62 -3.55 -14.02 6.39
CA TRP A 62 -3.97 -13.17 7.51
C TRP A 62 -3.05 -13.30 8.72
N ASN A 63 -2.75 -14.53 9.14
CA ASN A 63 -1.87 -14.78 10.27
C ASN A 63 -0.43 -14.33 10.00
N GLU A 64 0.06 -14.60 8.79
CA GLU A 64 1.37 -14.17 8.32
C GLU A 64 1.46 -12.64 8.27
N ALA A 65 0.43 -11.95 7.78
CA ALA A 65 0.36 -10.48 7.76
C ALA A 65 0.37 -9.87 9.16
N ILE A 66 -0.36 -10.46 10.12
CA ILE A 66 -0.32 -10.04 11.52
C ILE A 66 1.09 -10.26 12.10
N GLY A 67 1.71 -11.40 11.82
CA GLY A 67 3.06 -11.74 12.26
C GLY A 67 4.09 -10.75 11.72
N TYR A 68 4.05 -10.51 10.41
CA TYR A 68 4.87 -9.54 9.72
C TYR A 68 4.72 -8.15 10.33
N LEU A 69 3.50 -7.63 10.43
CA LEU A 69 3.25 -6.30 11.00
C LEU A 69 3.71 -6.20 12.47
N ARG A 70 3.60 -7.27 13.28
CA ARG A 70 4.16 -7.31 14.64
C ARG A 70 5.69 -7.24 14.66
N ALA A 71 6.35 -7.91 13.72
CA ALA A 71 7.79 -7.84 13.58
C ALA A 71 8.23 -6.42 13.19
N VAL A 72 7.53 -5.79 12.24
CA VAL A 72 7.78 -4.38 11.85
C VAL A 72 7.56 -3.43 13.03
N ILE A 73 6.45 -3.56 13.77
CA ILE A 73 6.17 -2.78 14.99
C ILE A 73 7.32 -2.92 15.99
N THR A 74 7.91 -4.11 16.11
CA THR A 74 9.01 -4.37 17.03
C THR A 74 10.32 -3.76 16.54
N LEU A 75 10.66 -3.95 15.26
CA LEU A 75 11.82 -3.34 14.61
C LEU A 75 11.84 -1.82 14.78
N LEU A 76 10.67 -1.19 14.57
CA LEU A 76 10.52 0.27 14.65
C LEU A 76 10.20 0.79 16.05
N ASN A 77 10.21 -0.07 17.08
CA ASN A 77 9.81 0.24 18.46
C ASN A 77 8.49 1.03 18.55
N ALA A 78 7.53 0.72 17.68
CA ALA A 78 6.23 1.35 17.64
C ALA A 78 5.28 0.74 18.68
N LYS A 79 4.26 1.51 19.10
CA LYS A 79 3.22 0.99 20.01
C LYS A 79 2.20 0.11 19.29
N SER A 80 1.91 0.44 18.04
CA SER A 80 0.91 -0.23 17.22
C SER A 80 1.10 0.08 15.73
N GLY A 81 0.56 -0.79 14.89
CA GLY A 81 0.36 -0.56 13.47
C GLY A 81 -1.10 -0.74 13.11
N HIS A 82 -1.43 -0.46 11.86
CA HIS A 82 -2.73 -0.62 11.26
C HIS A 82 -2.59 -1.46 10.00
N MET A 83 -3.60 -2.25 9.68
CA MET A 83 -3.68 -3.03 8.47
C MET A 83 -5.00 -2.71 7.79
N LEU A 84 -4.93 -2.61 6.47
CA LEU A 84 -6.07 -2.40 5.63
C LEU A 84 -6.39 -3.65 4.82
N VAL A 85 -7.63 -4.12 4.96
CA VAL A 85 -8.22 -5.14 4.10
C VAL A 85 -9.23 -4.49 3.17
N ARG A 86 -9.05 -4.71 1.88
CA ARG A 86 -10.03 -4.38 0.87
C ARG A 86 -10.92 -5.57 0.58
N LYS A 87 -12.21 -5.29 0.44
CA LYS A 87 -13.25 -6.27 0.22
C LYS A 87 -14.01 -5.93 -1.05
N ILE A 88 -14.11 -6.90 -1.95
CA ILE A 88 -14.85 -6.79 -3.20
C ILE A 88 -16.12 -7.62 -3.07
N ILE A 89 -17.26 -6.93 -3.14
CA ILE A 89 -18.58 -7.54 -3.03
C ILE A 89 -19.25 -7.43 -4.39
N GLY A 90 -19.49 -8.58 -5.02
CA GLY A 90 -20.34 -8.65 -6.19
C GLY A 90 -21.77 -9.00 -5.80
N SER A 91 -22.69 -8.26 -6.39
CA SER A 91 -24.10 -8.61 -6.50
C SER A 91 -24.45 -8.84 -7.96
N LYS A 92 -25.62 -9.40 -8.23
CA LYS A 92 -26.10 -9.71 -9.59
C LYS A 92 -25.99 -8.52 -10.56
N ASN A 93 -26.09 -7.28 -10.04
CA ASN A 93 -26.13 -6.07 -10.84
C ASN A 93 -25.05 -5.03 -10.45
N SER A 94 -24.15 -5.33 -9.51
CA SER A 94 -23.16 -4.34 -9.06
C SER A 94 -21.92 -4.98 -8.44
N VAL A 95 -20.78 -4.31 -8.60
CA VAL A 95 -19.56 -4.62 -7.84
C VAL A 95 -19.25 -3.41 -7.00
N ARG A 96 -19.20 -3.60 -5.67
CA ARG A 96 -18.78 -2.55 -4.74
C ARG A 96 -17.50 -2.95 -4.01
N THR A 97 -16.73 -1.95 -3.62
CA THR A 97 -15.54 -2.09 -2.80
C THR A 97 -15.83 -1.53 -1.41
N GLU A 98 -15.47 -2.28 -0.38
CA GLU A 98 -15.46 -1.84 1.01
C GLU A 98 -14.03 -1.95 1.55
N LEU A 99 -13.71 -1.12 2.55
CA LEU A 99 -12.41 -1.09 3.20
C LEU A 99 -12.60 -1.33 4.70
N GLU A 100 -11.77 -2.20 5.27
CA GLU A 100 -11.80 -2.58 6.68
C GLU A 100 -10.43 -2.32 7.31
N GLY A 101 -10.42 -1.59 8.42
CA GLY A 101 -9.22 -1.25 9.17
C GLY A 101 -9.04 -2.12 10.42
N TYR A 102 -7.81 -2.54 10.67
CA TYR A 102 -7.43 -3.31 11.84
C TYR A 102 -6.24 -2.68 12.54
N LYS A 103 -6.35 -2.40 13.83
CA LYS A 103 -5.22 -1.99 14.69
C LYS A 103 -4.54 -3.23 15.23
N ILE A 104 -3.25 -3.35 14.98
CA ILE A 104 -2.41 -4.43 15.46
C ILE A 104 -1.48 -3.89 16.54
N THR A 105 -1.45 -4.59 17.66
CA THR A 105 -0.54 -4.33 18.78
C THR A 105 0.23 -5.61 19.11
N LYS A 106 1.19 -5.50 20.02
CA LYS A 106 1.86 -6.67 20.61
C LYS A 106 0.88 -7.62 21.34
N ARG A 107 -0.28 -7.12 21.79
CA ARG A 107 -1.24 -7.87 22.62
C ARG A 107 -2.42 -8.45 21.85
N GLY A 108 -2.74 -7.91 20.69
CA GLY A 108 -3.97 -8.27 19.98
C GLY A 108 -4.21 -7.47 18.70
N VAL A 109 -5.29 -7.87 18.02
CA VAL A 109 -5.79 -7.28 16.79
C VAL A 109 -7.20 -6.77 17.06
N TYR A 110 -7.48 -5.53 16.68
CA TYR A 110 -8.74 -4.85 16.99
C TYR A 110 -9.30 -4.20 15.73
N ASN A 111 -10.62 -4.29 15.51
CA ASN A 111 -11.28 -3.51 14.46
C ASN A 111 -11.12 -2.03 14.78
N THR A 112 -10.86 -1.23 13.75
CA THR A 112 -10.71 0.21 13.92
C THR A 112 -11.06 0.94 12.64
N ASN A 113 -11.36 2.22 12.77
CA ASN A 113 -11.48 3.08 11.60
C ASN A 113 -10.09 3.34 11.01
N MET A 114 -10.06 3.75 9.76
CA MET A 114 -8.81 4.11 9.10
C MET A 114 -8.06 5.20 9.87
N PRO A 115 -6.73 5.11 9.96
CA PRO A 115 -5.90 6.24 10.39
C PRO A 115 -6.26 7.51 9.62
N GLU A 116 -6.51 8.61 10.33
CA GLU A 116 -6.82 9.93 9.76
C GLU A 116 -5.57 10.66 9.21
N SER A 117 -4.52 9.93 8.79
CA SER A 117 -3.37 10.55 8.12
C SER A 117 -3.75 10.83 6.65
N PRO A 118 -3.71 12.10 6.19
CA PRO A 118 -4.04 12.45 4.80
C PRO A 118 -3.20 11.65 3.80
N ASP A 119 -1.90 11.53 4.07
CA ASP A 119 -0.95 10.78 3.24
C ASP A 119 -1.30 9.28 3.20
N PHE A 120 -1.72 8.71 4.33
CA PHE A 120 -2.13 7.30 4.40
C PHE A 120 -3.33 6.99 3.49
N ILE A 121 -4.36 7.85 3.48
CA ILE A 121 -5.53 7.63 2.64
C ILE A 121 -5.16 7.78 1.17
N GLU A 122 -4.35 8.78 0.83
CA GLU A 122 -3.91 9.03 -0.54
C GLU A 122 -3.04 7.90 -1.08
N ASP A 123 -2.06 7.42 -0.32
CA ASP A 123 -1.16 6.34 -0.71
C ASP A 123 -1.91 5.00 -0.83
N VAL A 124 -2.86 4.73 0.08
CA VAL A 124 -3.80 3.59 -0.05
C VAL A 124 -4.62 3.71 -1.33
N ILE A 125 -5.14 4.89 -1.65
CA ILE A 125 -5.92 5.13 -2.88
C ILE A 125 -5.04 4.94 -4.12
N ARG A 126 -3.80 5.42 -4.09
CA ARG A 126 -2.80 5.31 -5.15
C ARG A 126 -2.45 3.85 -5.44
N LEU A 127 -2.19 3.08 -4.38
CA LEU A 127 -1.63 1.74 -4.49
C LEU A 127 -2.67 0.61 -4.41
N SER A 128 -3.94 0.92 -4.12
CA SER A 128 -5.06 -0.04 -4.21
C SER A 128 -5.53 -0.36 -5.65
N GLY A 129 -4.82 0.14 -6.67
CA GLY A 129 -4.93 -0.30 -8.07
C GLY A 129 -6.27 -0.04 -8.78
N ARG A 130 -7.24 0.66 -8.18
CA ARG A 130 -8.56 0.92 -8.80
C ARG A 130 -9.20 2.27 -8.44
N ASN A 131 -8.43 3.35 -8.39
CA ASN A 131 -9.06 4.66 -8.56
C ASN A 131 -9.21 4.93 -10.07
N LYS A 132 -10.45 4.90 -10.58
CA LYS A 132 -10.73 5.21 -12.00
C LYS A 132 -10.08 6.52 -12.45
N LYS A 133 -9.97 7.49 -11.54
CA LYS A 133 -9.34 8.79 -11.80
C LYS A 133 -7.83 8.67 -11.98
N LEU A 134 -7.14 7.86 -11.16
CA LEU A 134 -5.70 7.63 -11.32
C LEU A 134 -5.40 6.73 -12.52
N GLN A 135 -6.25 5.74 -12.82
CA GLN A 135 -6.14 4.96 -14.06
C GLN A 135 -6.31 5.83 -15.32
N GLN A 136 -7.20 6.83 -15.27
CA GLN A 136 -7.35 7.81 -16.34
C GLN A 136 -6.09 8.68 -16.48
N ILE A 137 -5.52 9.16 -15.36
CA ILE A 137 -4.30 9.97 -15.37
C ILE A 137 -3.11 9.16 -15.93
N ASP A 138 -2.87 7.95 -15.43
CA ASP A 138 -1.81 7.06 -15.92
C ASP A 138 -1.98 6.70 -17.40
N ALA A 139 -3.22 6.45 -17.85
CA ALA A 139 -3.52 6.17 -19.24
C ALA A 139 -3.25 7.40 -20.12
N MET A 140 -3.59 8.60 -19.64
CA MET A 140 -3.31 9.85 -20.35
C MET A 140 -1.81 10.12 -20.43
N GLU A 141 -1.05 9.94 -19.35
CA GLU A 141 0.41 10.11 -19.36
C GLU A 141 1.12 9.15 -20.32
N ARG A 142 0.68 7.90 -20.39
CA ARG A 142 1.18 6.92 -21.38
C ARG A 142 0.83 7.32 -22.81
N LEU A 143 -0.37 7.88 -23.02
CA LEU A 143 -0.80 8.38 -24.32
C LEU A 143 0.06 9.56 -24.78
N PHE A 144 0.38 10.49 -23.87
CA PHE A 144 1.24 11.64 -24.17
C PHE A 144 2.66 11.22 -24.53
N ARG A 145 3.27 10.29 -23.78
CA ARG A 145 4.60 9.78 -24.13
C ARG A 145 4.61 9.06 -25.48
N PHE A 146 3.58 8.29 -25.80
CA PHE A 146 3.47 7.63 -27.10
C PHE A 146 3.35 8.64 -28.26
N ILE A 147 2.61 9.73 -28.05
CA ILE A 147 2.50 10.82 -29.05
C ILE A 147 3.86 11.52 -29.22
N GLU A 148 4.55 11.84 -28.12
CA GLU A 148 5.90 12.44 -28.17
C GLU A 148 6.92 11.53 -28.86
N GLU A 149 6.84 10.21 -28.67
CA GLU A 149 7.69 9.23 -29.35
C GLU A 149 7.38 9.16 -30.85
N GLN A 150 6.10 9.15 -31.23
CA GLN A 150 5.65 9.19 -32.64
C GLN A 150 6.06 10.48 -33.37
N GLU A 151 6.08 11.62 -32.68
CA GLU A 151 6.53 12.90 -33.26
C GLU A 151 8.06 12.93 -33.44
N LYS A 152 8.82 12.40 -32.47
CA LYS A 152 10.29 12.28 -32.58
C LYS A 152 10.74 11.31 -33.68
N ASP A 153 9.99 10.24 -33.93
CA ASP A 153 10.30 9.30 -35.01
C ASP A 153 10.01 9.91 -36.40
N LYS A 154 9.00 10.78 -36.52
CA LYS A 154 8.70 11.49 -37.78
C LYS A 154 9.72 12.57 -38.12
N ASP A 155 10.22 13.30 -37.13
CA ASP A 155 11.25 14.32 -37.35
C ASP A 155 12.62 13.72 -37.76
N ASN A 156 12.85 12.42 -37.51
CA ASN A 156 14.05 11.71 -37.96
C ASN A 156 13.91 11.07 -39.36
N GLU A 157 12.69 10.87 -39.88
CA GLU A 157 12.48 10.40 -41.26
C GLU A 157 12.60 11.54 -42.29
N ASP A 158 12.40 12.80 -41.88
CA ASP A 158 12.51 13.99 -42.76
C ASP A 158 13.96 14.53 -42.90
N ILE A 159 14.97 13.87 -42.31
CA ILE A 159 16.40 14.22 -42.44
C ILE A 159 17.19 13.16 -43.26
N GLY A 160 16.49 12.20 -43.89
CA GLY A 160 17.07 11.17 -44.76
C GLY A 160 17.22 11.57 -46.23
#